data_AF-A0A6B3FG75-F1
#
_entry.id   AF-A0A6B3FG75-F1
#
_cell.length_a   1.000
_cell.length_b   1.000
_cell.length_c   1.000
_cell.angle_alpha   90.00
_cell.angle_beta   90.00
_cell.angle_gamma   90.00
#
_symmetry.space_group_name_H-M   'P 1'
#
loop_
_entity.id
_entity.type
_entity.pdbx_description
1 polymer ?
#
loop_
_entity_poly.entity_id
_entity_poly.type
_entity_poly.pdbx_seq_one_letter_code
_entity_poly.pdbx_strand_id
1 'polypeptide(L)'
;GGGAGELNWGPLRLYPGGTFRASRALLREVPAAEEAETGRWPARFPAAAARVRCPVRLTFGAYEGWWRLDRDELAAVAASFTGTRRPAVERLPEAGHNLSLGLAAPLYHARALAFLEECLAASSDGPR
;
A
#
# COMPACT_ATOMS: atom_id res chain seq x y z
N GLY A 1 -24.46 -6.27 -0.39
CA GLY A 1 -23.14 -5.92 -0.95
C GLY A 1 -22.07 -6.56 -0.13
N GLY A 2 -21.40 -7.60 -0.64
CA GLY A 2 -20.39 -8.38 0.08
C GLY A 2 -18.99 -8.34 -0.54
N GLY A 3 -18.87 -7.91 -1.81
CA GLY A 3 -17.62 -8.03 -2.57
C GLY A 3 -16.49 -7.13 -2.08
N ALA A 4 -16.79 -5.90 -1.67
CA ALA A 4 -15.76 -4.97 -1.18
C ALA A 4 -15.13 -5.40 0.16
N GLY A 5 -15.82 -6.23 0.96
CA GLY A 5 -15.26 -6.71 2.23
C GLY A 5 -14.04 -7.61 2.01
N GLU A 6 -14.14 -8.54 1.08
CA GLU A 6 -13.03 -9.44 0.76
C GLU A 6 -11.84 -8.69 0.14
N LEU A 7 -12.10 -7.69 -0.71
CA LEU A 7 -11.03 -6.87 -1.30
C LEU A 7 -10.29 -6.02 -0.25
N ASN A 8 -11.01 -5.50 0.75
CA ASN A 8 -10.44 -4.65 1.79
C ASN A 8 -9.73 -5.45 2.90
N TRP A 9 -10.20 -6.65 3.20
CA TRP A 9 -9.75 -7.39 4.38
C TRP A 9 -9.05 -8.72 4.03
N GLY A 10 -9.35 -9.32 2.89
CA GLY A 10 -8.91 -10.68 2.60
C GLY A 10 -9.40 -11.67 3.67
N PRO A 11 -8.66 -12.75 3.94
CA PRO A 11 -9.04 -13.71 4.97
C PRO A 11 -9.09 -13.08 6.37
N LEU A 12 -10.24 -13.16 7.06
CA LEU A 12 -10.40 -12.53 8.38
C LEU A 12 -9.46 -13.10 9.47
N ARG A 13 -8.89 -14.29 9.26
CA ARG A 13 -7.85 -14.88 10.13
C ARG A 13 -6.58 -14.04 10.21
N LEU A 14 -6.38 -13.10 9.28
CA LEU A 14 -5.24 -12.19 9.27
C LEU A 14 -5.32 -11.09 10.35
N TYR A 15 -6.44 -11.03 11.09
CA TYR A 15 -6.69 -10.00 12.10
C TYR A 15 -6.87 -10.63 13.49
N PRO A 16 -6.54 -9.90 14.57
CA PRO A 16 -6.91 -10.30 15.92
C PRO A 16 -8.41 -10.61 16.05
N GLY A 17 -8.74 -11.55 16.94
CA GLY A 17 -10.13 -11.87 17.24
C GLY A 17 -10.91 -10.63 17.72
N GLY A 18 -12.09 -10.38 17.14
CA GLY A 18 -12.96 -9.28 17.54
C GLY A 18 -12.69 -7.92 16.86
N THR A 19 -11.65 -7.79 16.03
CA THR A 19 -11.32 -6.55 15.29
C THR A 19 -12.53 -5.92 14.61
N PHE A 20 -13.29 -6.72 13.84
CA PHE A 20 -14.45 -6.24 13.08
C PHE A 20 -15.71 -6.00 13.93
N ARG A 21 -15.76 -6.53 15.15
CA ARG A 21 -16.83 -6.22 16.10
C ARG A 21 -16.62 -4.84 16.71
N ALA A 22 -15.38 -4.51 17.06
CA ALA A 22 -15.02 -3.21 17.63
C ALA A 22 -15.17 -2.07 16.61
N SER A 23 -14.85 -2.32 15.33
CA SER A 23 -14.87 -1.29 14.28
C SER A 23 -16.21 -1.09 13.59
N ARG A 24 -17.21 -1.95 13.82
CA ARG A 24 -18.51 -1.90 13.11
C ARG A 24 -19.20 -0.54 13.23
N ALA A 25 -19.14 0.12 14.39
CA ALA A 25 -19.75 1.43 14.60
C ALA A 25 -19.01 2.58 13.87
N LEU A 26 -17.80 2.33 13.39
CA LEU A 26 -16.95 3.31 12.70
C LEU A 26 -17.07 3.23 11.18
N LEU A 27 -17.67 2.16 10.64
CA LEU A 27 -17.87 2.01 9.21
C LEU A 27 -18.85 3.08 8.69
N ARG A 28 -18.49 3.70 7.58
CA ARG A 28 -19.31 4.66 6.84
C ARG A 28 -19.25 4.29 5.36
N GLU A 29 -20.26 4.73 4.62
CA GLU A 29 -20.22 4.63 3.16
C GLU A 29 -19.08 5.48 2.61
N VAL A 30 -18.43 5.00 1.55
CA VAL A 30 -17.41 5.78 0.84
C VAL A 30 -18.11 6.99 0.23
N PRO A 31 -17.62 8.22 0.42
CA PRO A 31 -18.19 9.39 -0.23
C PRO A 31 -18.23 9.21 -1.76
N ALA A 32 -19.35 9.55 -2.39
CA ALA A 32 -19.55 9.33 -3.83
C ALA A 32 -18.45 9.97 -4.72
N ALA A 33 -17.85 11.06 -4.27
CA ALA A 33 -16.73 11.69 -4.96
C ALA A 33 -15.46 10.80 -4.97
N GLU A 34 -15.16 10.12 -3.85
CA GLU A 34 -14.02 9.19 -3.74
C GLU A 34 -14.27 7.91 -4.55
N GLU A 35 -15.51 7.40 -4.53
CA GLU A 35 -15.90 6.24 -5.34
C GLU A 35 -15.74 6.53 -6.83
N ALA A 36 -16.19 7.70 -7.30
CA ALA A 36 -16.02 8.13 -8.69
C ALA A 36 -14.56 8.32 -9.10
N GLU A 37 -13.67 8.62 -8.16
CA GLU A 37 -12.23 8.78 -8.42
C GLU A 37 -11.51 7.43 -8.55
N THR A 38 -11.97 6.38 -7.87
CA THR A 38 -11.34 5.05 -7.88
C THR A 38 -11.17 4.53 -9.31
N GLY A 39 -12.20 4.64 -10.15
CA GLY A 39 -12.13 4.20 -11.56
C GLY A 39 -11.22 5.06 -12.45
N ARG A 40 -10.90 6.30 -12.04
CA ARG A 40 -10.05 7.23 -12.79
C ARG A 40 -8.59 7.12 -12.38
N TRP A 41 -8.32 6.54 -11.21
CA TRP A 41 -6.99 6.50 -10.62
C TRP A 41 -5.92 5.84 -11.51
N PRO A 42 -6.16 4.71 -12.20
CA PRO A 42 -5.16 4.10 -13.06
C PRO A 42 -4.62 5.03 -14.15
N ALA A 43 -5.46 5.91 -14.71
CA ALA A 43 -5.05 6.88 -15.71
C ALA A 43 -4.33 8.10 -15.11
N ARG A 44 -4.64 8.48 -13.86
CA ARG A 44 -4.06 9.64 -13.17
C ARG A 44 -2.74 9.32 -12.47
N PHE A 45 -2.58 8.09 -12.01
CA PHE A 45 -1.46 7.65 -11.19
C PHE A 45 -0.09 7.95 -11.82
N PRO A 46 0.18 7.69 -13.11
CA PRO A 46 1.51 7.93 -13.67
C PRO A 46 1.96 9.39 -13.59
N ALA A 47 1.05 10.34 -13.85
CA ALA A 47 1.34 11.76 -13.75
C ALA A 47 1.59 12.20 -12.31
N ALA A 48 0.90 11.60 -11.34
CA ALA A 48 1.14 11.83 -9.92
C ALA A 48 2.49 11.26 -9.46
N ALA A 49 2.79 10.01 -9.82
CA ALA A 49 4.04 9.32 -9.49
C ALA A 49 5.26 10.06 -10.07
N ALA A 50 5.16 10.59 -11.29
CA ALA A 50 6.22 11.36 -11.94
C ALA A 50 6.58 12.67 -11.21
N ARG A 51 5.75 13.16 -10.28
CA ARG A 51 6.03 14.35 -9.45
C ARG A 51 6.78 14.04 -8.16
N VAL A 52 6.93 12.77 -7.80
CA VAL A 52 7.65 12.36 -6.59
C VAL A 52 9.16 12.50 -6.81
N ARG A 53 9.86 13.02 -5.80
CA ARG A 53 11.32 13.26 -5.82
C ARG A 53 12.07 12.59 -4.65
N CYS A 54 11.37 12.12 -3.64
CA CYS A 54 11.94 11.37 -2.52
C CYS A 54 12.03 9.87 -2.84
N PRO A 55 12.84 9.09 -2.11
CA PRO A 55 12.82 7.64 -2.20
C PRO A 55 11.42 7.06 -1.92
N VAL A 56 11.05 6.02 -2.65
CA VAL A 56 9.74 5.38 -2.54
C VAL A 56 9.90 3.88 -2.34
N ARG A 57 9.09 3.33 -1.44
CA ARG A 57 8.85 1.90 -1.33
C ARG A 57 7.37 1.62 -1.44
N LEU A 58 7.01 0.62 -2.24
CA LEU A 58 5.65 0.12 -2.38
C LEU A 58 5.55 -1.23 -1.69
N THR A 59 4.67 -1.36 -0.71
CA THR A 59 4.44 -2.62 0.01
C THR A 59 3.01 -3.07 -0.23
N PHE A 60 2.84 -4.32 -0.65
CA PHE A 60 1.54 -4.93 -0.92
C PHE A 60 1.33 -6.16 -0.04
N GLY A 61 0.10 -6.41 0.39
CA GLY A 61 -0.24 -7.65 1.09
C GLY A 61 -0.21 -8.85 0.15
N ALA A 62 0.14 -10.03 0.64
CA ALA A 62 0.07 -11.27 -0.14
C ALA A 62 -1.37 -11.64 -0.55
N TYR A 63 -2.37 -11.18 0.22
CA TYR A 63 -3.80 -11.35 -0.05
C TYR A 63 -4.45 -10.03 -0.51
N GLU A 64 -3.69 -9.19 -1.21
CA GLU A 64 -4.20 -7.95 -1.82
C GLU A 64 -5.28 -8.26 -2.86
N GLY A 65 -6.42 -7.56 -2.77
CA GLY A 65 -7.56 -7.77 -3.67
C GLY A 65 -7.82 -6.61 -4.64
N TRP A 66 -7.38 -5.39 -4.33
CA TRP A 66 -7.65 -4.21 -5.16
C TRP A 66 -6.63 -4.03 -6.28
N TRP A 67 -5.41 -4.51 -6.10
CA TRP A 67 -4.29 -4.28 -7.02
C TRP A 67 -3.93 -5.55 -7.76
N ARG A 68 -3.66 -5.41 -9.06
CA ARG A 68 -3.00 -6.46 -9.83
C ARG A 68 -1.53 -6.50 -9.45
N LEU A 69 -1.13 -7.59 -8.81
CA LEU A 69 0.23 -7.75 -8.33
C LEU A 69 1.13 -8.54 -9.30
N ASP A 70 0.70 -8.80 -10.54
CA ASP A 70 1.57 -9.49 -11.49
C ASP A 70 2.85 -8.68 -11.77
N ARG A 71 3.90 -9.39 -12.19
CA ARG A 71 5.26 -8.83 -12.29
C ARG A 71 5.29 -7.61 -13.21
N ASP A 72 4.56 -7.66 -14.31
CA ASP A 72 4.59 -6.64 -15.35
C ASP A 72 3.81 -5.40 -14.93
N GLU A 73 2.65 -5.57 -14.30
CA GLU A 73 1.88 -4.46 -13.71
C GLU A 73 2.68 -3.75 -12.61
N LEU A 74 3.32 -4.49 -11.70
CA LEU A 74 4.17 -3.90 -10.66
C LEU A 74 5.40 -3.18 -11.25
N ALA A 75 5.97 -3.73 -12.34
CA ALA A 75 7.06 -3.08 -13.04
C ALA A 75 6.64 -1.77 -13.69
N ALA A 76 5.43 -1.71 -14.28
CA ALA A 76 4.85 -0.52 -14.87
C ALA A 76 4.51 0.56 -13.83
N VAL A 77 3.95 0.16 -12.69
CA VAL A 77 3.72 1.04 -11.53
C VAL A 77 5.04 1.63 -11.06
N ALA A 78 6.08 0.80 -10.86
CA ALA A 78 7.39 1.29 -10.43
C ALA A 78 8.05 2.20 -11.47
N ALA A 79 7.87 1.93 -12.77
CA ALA A 79 8.41 2.76 -13.86
C ALA A 79 7.76 4.15 -13.96
N SER A 80 6.57 4.33 -13.38
CA SER A 80 5.88 5.63 -13.35
C SER A 80 6.59 6.66 -12.46
N PHE A 81 7.47 6.23 -11.56
CA PHE A 81 8.25 7.11 -10.67
C PHE A 81 9.52 7.61 -11.37
N THR A 82 9.35 8.51 -12.34
CA THR A 82 10.45 9.01 -13.18
C THR A 82 11.34 10.06 -12.51
N GLY A 83 10.87 10.69 -11.43
CA GLY A 83 11.58 11.74 -10.71
C GLY A 83 12.42 11.27 -9.52
N THR A 84 12.48 9.96 -9.28
CA THR A 84 13.20 9.36 -8.15
C THR A 84 13.85 8.05 -8.60
N ARG A 85 14.64 7.42 -7.72
CA ARG A 85 15.14 6.06 -7.97
C ARG A 85 13.94 5.11 -8.08
N ARG A 86 14.07 4.08 -8.92
CA ARG A 86 13.02 3.09 -9.12
C ARG A 86 12.59 2.50 -7.75
N PRO A 87 11.30 2.54 -7.40
CA PRO A 87 10.85 2.06 -6.10
C PRO A 87 11.17 0.60 -5.85
N ALA A 88 11.52 0.27 -4.61
CA ALA A 88 11.49 -1.12 -4.15
C ALA A 88 10.03 -1.57 -4.01
N VAL A 89 9.73 -2.77 -4.52
CA VAL A 89 8.40 -3.37 -4.41
C VAL A 89 8.48 -4.58 -3.49
N GLU A 90 7.77 -4.52 -2.38
CA GLU A 90 7.72 -5.56 -1.37
C GLU A 90 6.35 -6.23 -1.32
N ARG A 91 6.36 -7.53 -1.00
CA ARG A 91 5.17 -8.26 -0.61
C ARG A 91 5.27 -8.68 0.85
N LEU A 92 4.22 -8.40 1.61
CA LEU A 92 4.09 -8.78 3.01
C LEU A 92 3.28 -10.07 3.11
N PRO A 93 3.88 -11.18 3.60
CA PRO A 93 3.14 -12.40 3.88
C PRO A 93 2.05 -12.18 4.93
N GLU A 94 0.98 -12.99 4.89
CA GLU A 94 -0.10 -12.97 5.87
C GLU A 94 -0.70 -11.57 6.11
N ALA A 95 -0.88 -10.81 5.02
CA ALA A 95 -1.48 -9.49 5.05
C ALA A 95 -2.41 -9.26 3.84
N GLY A 96 -3.52 -8.56 4.08
CA GLY A 96 -4.43 -8.06 3.05
C GLY A 96 -4.18 -6.58 2.74
N HIS A 97 -5.19 -5.88 2.21
CA HIS A 97 -5.09 -4.48 1.81
C HIS A 97 -4.74 -3.53 2.97
N ASN A 98 -5.34 -3.75 4.15
CA ASN A 98 -5.13 -2.93 5.33
C ASN A 98 -3.92 -3.38 6.17
N LEU A 99 -2.71 -3.11 5.66
CA LEU A 99 -1.44 -3.59 6.23
C LEU A 99 -1.20 -3.22 7.70
N SER A 100 -1.68 -2.05 8.14
CA SER A 100 -1.48 -1.54 9.51
C SER A 100 -2.44 -2.13 10.56
N LEU A 101 -3.42 -2.94 10.16
CA LEU A 101 -4.50 -3.38 11.05
C LEU A 101 -4.47 -4.89 11.35
N GLY A 102 -3.70 -5.66 10.60
CA GLY A 102 -3.60 -7.12 10.74
C GLY A 102 -2.52 -7.57 11.72
N LEU A 103 -2.43 -8.89 11.92
CA LEU A 103 -1.39 -9.54 12.73
C LEU A 103 0.03 -9.28 12.18
N ALA A 104 0.16 -9.02 10.88
CA ALA A 104 1.42 -8.67 10.23
C ALA A 104 1.83 -7.19 10.39
N ALA A 105 1.00 -6.34 11.02
CA ALA A 105 1.27 -4.91 11.16
C ALA A 105 2.60 -4.57 11.86
N PRO A 106 3.03 -5.28 12.93
CA PRO A 106 4.34 -5.01 13.54
C PRO A 106 5.50 -5.18 12.56
N LEU A 107 5.46 -6.23 11.73
CA LEU A 107 6.48 -6.47 10.70
C LEU A 107 6.44 -5.38 9.62
N TYR A 108 5.25 -4.99 9.17
CA TYR A 108 5.08 -3.89 8.23
C TYR A 108 5.72 -2.59 8.73
N HIS A 109 5.40 -2.20 9.97
CA HIS A 109 5.91 -0.97 10.56
C HIS A 109 7.43 -1.03 10.81
N ALA A 110 7.95 -2.16 11.30
CA ALA A 110 9.39 -2.35 11.45
C ALA A 110 10.13 -2.15 10.12
N ARG A 111 9.62 -2.73 9.03
CA ARG A 111 10.18 -2.52 7.69
C ARG A 111 10.06 -1.06 7.24
N ALA A 112 8.95 -0.39 7.52
CA ALA A 112 8.77 1.03 7.16
C ALA A 112 9.78 1.94 7.85
N LEU A 113 10.05 1.68 9.12
CA LEU A 113 11.08 2.40 9.88
C LEU A 113 12.48 2.09 9.36
N ALA A 114 12.79 0.81 9.07
CA ALA A 114 14.08 0.45 8.47
C ALA A 114 14.32 1.17 7.12
N PHE A 115 13.30 1.25 6.26
CA PHE A 115 13.41 2.00 5.00
C PHE A 115 13.64 3.50 5.23
N LEU A 116 13.02 4.09 6.24
CA LEU A 116 13.29 5.47 6.63
C LEU A 116 14.76 5.66 7.05
N GLU A 117 15.29 4.76 7.88
CA GLU A 117 16.69 4.78 8.31
C GLU A 117 17.65 4.68 7.11
N GLU A 118 17.38 3.78 6.16
CA GLU A 118 18.14 3.66 4.91
C GLU A 118 18.13 4.96 4.10
N CYS A 119 16.97 5.64 4.01
CA CYS A 119 16.86 6.92 3.30
C CYS A 119 17.67 8.03 3.97
N LEU A 120 17.68 8.08 5.31
CA LEU A 120 18.43 9.07 6.08
C LEU A 120 19.94 8.82 5.98
N ALA A 121 20.37 7.57 6.03
CA ALA A 121 21.77 7.19 5.84
C ALA A 121 22.27 7.60 4.44
N ALA A 122 21.50 7.26 3.39
CA ALA A 122 21.85 7.61 2.01
C ALA A 122 21.88 9.13 1.74
N SER A 123 21.08 9.91 2.47
CA SER A 123 21.08 11.37 2.36
C SER A 123 22.29 12.02 3.05
N SER A 124 22.84 11.35 4.08
CA SER A 124 23.99 11.83 4.84
C SER A 124 25.33 11.55 4.13
N ASP A 125 25.36 10.61 3.18
CA ASP A 125 26.52 10.22 2.37
C ASP A 125 26.64 10.98 1.03
N GLY A 126 25.76 11.94 0.75
CA GLY A 126 25.84 12.78 -0.46
C GLY A 126 27.04 13.76 -0.42
N PRO A 127 27.67 14.11 -1.57
CA PRO A 127 28.77 15.07 -1.56
C PRO A 127 28.29 16.43 -1.03
N ARG A 128 29.02 16.97 -0.04
CA ARG A 128 28.82 18.32 0.52
C ARG A 128 29.11 19.39 -0.52
#